data_AF-A0A0Q8R8M4-F1
#
_entry.id   AF-A0A0Q8R8M4-F1
#
_cell.length_a   1.000
_cell.length_b   1.000
_cell.length_c   1.000
_cell.angle_alpha   90.00
_cell.angle_beta   90.00
_cell.angle_gamma   90.00
#
_symmetry.space_group_name_H-M   'P 1'
#
loop_
_entity.id
_entity.type
_entity.pdbx_description
1 polymer ?
#
loop_
_entity_poly.entity_id
_entity_poly.type
_entity_poly.pdbx_seq_one_letter_code
_entity_poly.pdbx_strand_id
1 'polypeptide(L)'
;MSDTVLPFRATTDEACAWLAQQTGSPWTLARLLENGLKPVIWLDYDAAYPELFGDANGGYAAPIFFQDDIARLVAGSDDVLITFTKDAYQLPARLPAPGFRRSLDELRFPKKDLQRLAGKLKHENRPTPPQGEAASTSESQYGIGKAEVLTAFSAFVRLDLARELDTALGIFGDDGARVKASARKSKRNAVWNPVTLALGLHDVYRVPLGPLKRAFKAHDFLYAWENDWEESLRLLGK
;
A
#
# COMPACT_ATOMS: atom_id res chain seq x y z
N MET A 1 26.85 11.76 3.39
CA MET A 1 25.47 11.73 3.90
C MET A 1 25.18 10.28 4.23
N SER A 2 24.89 9.96 5.48
CA SER A 2 24.64 8.58 5.91
C SER A 2 23.26 8.18 5.41
N ASP A 3 23.17 7.21 4.50
CA ASP A 3 21.90 6.60 4.12
C ASP A 3 21.28 5.99 5.37
N THR A 4 20.18 6.56 5.86
CA THR A 4 19.44 5.98 6.99
C THR A 4 18.79 4.69 6.50
N VAL A 5 19.41 3.56 6.80
CA VAL A 5 18.86 2.25 6.47
C VAL A 5 17.62 2.01 7.30
N LEU A 6 16.46 1.89 6.64
CA LEU A 6 15.19 1.66 7.33
C LEU A 6 15.11 0.21 7.87
N PRO A 7 15.03 0.01 9.20
CA PRO A 7 14.89 -1.31 9.82
C PRO A 7 13.53 -1.96 9.48
N PHE A 8 13.40 -3.27 9.72
CA PHE A 8 12.13 -3.99 9.50
C PHE A 8 10.99 -3.47 10.39
N ARG A 9 11.33 -3.08 11.62
CA ARG A 9 10.47 -2.45 12.61
C ARG A 9 11.19 -1.22 13.14
N ALA A 10 10.91 -0.06 12.55
CA ALA A 10 11.58 1.19 12.88
C ALA A 10 10.98 1.79 14.16
N THR A 11 11.81 2.43 14.99
CA THR A 11 11.32 3.31 16.05
C THR A 11 10.64 4.56 15.47
N THR A 12 9.94 5.33 16.30
CA THR A 12 9.36 6.62 15.90
C THR A 12 10.42 7.55 15.30
N ASP A 13 11.58 7.67 15.94
CA ASP A 13 12.67 8.54 15.47
C ASP A 13 13.26 8.06 14.14
N GLU A 14 13.49 6.76 13.99
CA GLU A 14 13.98 6.18 12.74
C GLU A 14 12.98 6.37 11.59
N ALA A 15 11.69 6.15 11.87
CA ALA A 15 10.62 6.34 10.90
C ALA A 15 10.51 7.80 10.45
N CYS A 16 10.51 8.74 11.42
CA CYS A 16 10.48 10.18 11.15
C CYS A 16 11.71 10.64 10.37
N ALA A 17 12.92 10.23 10.78
CA ALA A 17 14.16 10.58 10.11
C ALA A 17 14.19 10.06 8.67
N TRP A 18 13.77 8.81 8.46
CA TRP A 18 13.71 8.22 7.13
C TRP A 18 12.69 8.91 6.23
N LEU A 19 11.47 9.16 6.69
CA LEU A 19 10.45 9.87 5.90
C LEU A 19 10.84 11.33 5.63
N ALA A 20 11.54 11.98 6.55
CA ALA A 20 12.08 13.32 6.32
C ALA A 20 13.08 13.33 5.16
N GLN A 21 13.95 12.32 5.06
CA GLN A 21 14.84 12.16 3.90
C GLN A 21 14.08 11.89 2.60
N GLN A 22 13.00 11.09 2.65
CA GLN A 22 12.23 10.76 1.44
C GLN A 22 11.37 11.92 0.92
N THR A 23 10.94 12.83 1.79
CA THR A 23 9.95 13.86 1.47
C THR A 23 10.51 15.29 1.53
N GLY A 24 11.69 15.49 2.11
CA GLY A 24 12.29 16.81 2.30
C GLY A 24 11.58 17.69 3.35
N SER A 25 10.72 17.11 4.19
CA SER A 25 9.95 17.84 5.22
C SER A 25 10.02 17.13 6.57
N PRO A 26 9.93 17.85 7.71
CA PRO A 26 10.01 17.22 9.03
C PRO A 26 8.79 16.33 9.32
N TRP A 27 9.01 15.22 10.01
CA TRP A 27 7.97 14.27 10.43
C TRP A 27 7.90 14.18 11.95
N THR A 28 6.69 13.93 12.44
CA THR A 28 6.38 13.72 13.86
C THR A 28 5.49 12.49 13.99
N LEU A 29 5.38 11.93 15.20
CA LEU A 29 4.46 10.82 15.47
C LEU A 29 3.03 11.14 15.01
N ALA A 30 2.50 12.33 15.35
CA ALA A 30 1.19 12.77 14.91
C ALA A 30 1.04 12.69 13.37
N ARG A 31 2.01 13.24 12.63
CA ARG A 31 1.98 13.22 11.16
C ARG A 31 2.02 11.81 10.59
N LEU A 32 2.78 10.89 11.20
CA LEU A 32 2.81 9.47 10.81
C LEU A 32 1.40 8.85 10.91
N LEU A 33 0.74 9.07 12.05
CA LEU A 33 -0.58 8.50 12.36
C LEU A 33 -1.70 9.13 11.53
N GLU A 34 -1.68 10.45 11.33
CA GLU A 34 -2.62 11.17 10.45
C GLU A 34 -2.55 10.69 9.00
N ASN A 35 -1.38 10.22 8.56
CA ASN A 35 -1.18 9.62 7.24
C ASN A 35 -1.53 8.12 7.20
N GLY A 36 -2.20 7.61 8.24
CA GLY A 36 -2.79 6.27 8.28
C GLY A 36 -1.82 5.15 8.64
N LEU A 37 -0.61 5.46 9.13
CA LEU A 37 0.29 4.43 9.64
C LEU A 37 -0.26 3.80 10.92
N LYS A 38 -0.15 2.47 11.00
CA LYS A 38 -0.59 1.67 12.14
C LYS A 38 0.65 1.10 12.83
N PRO A 39 1.14 1.73 13.92
CA PRO A 39 2.27 1.19 14.64
C PRO A 39 1.89 -0.11 15.34
N VAL A 40 2.90 -0.88 15.73
CA VAL A 40 2.76 -2.09 16.53
C VAL A 40 3.58 -1.95 17.81
N ILE A 41 3.12 -2.61 18.87
CA ILE A 41 3.90 -2.82 20.10
C ILE A 41 4.05 -4.31 20.33
N TRP A 42 5.24 -4.73 20.76
CA TRP A 42 5.44 -6.10 21.19
C TRP A 42 4.77 -6.31 22.55
N LEU A 43 3.81 -7.23 22.61
CA LEU A 43 3.24 -7.70 23.86
C LEU A 43 3.89 -9.05 24.17
N ASP A 44 4.63 -9.12 25.27
CA ASP A 44 5.12 -10.38 25.82
C ASP A 44 3.95 -11.23 26.31
N TYR A 45 4.10 -12.55 26.21
CA TYR A 45 3.09 -13.49 26.69
C TYR A 45 2.73 -13.24 28.15
N ASP A 46 1.44 -13.12 28.42
CA ASP A 46 0.89 -12.96 29.76
C ASP A 46 -0.16 -14.06 30.01
N ALA A 47 0.11 -14.89 31.01
CA ALA A 47 -0.77 -15.99 31.41
C ALA A 47 -2.13 -15.51 31.95
N ALA A 48 -2.29 -14.23 32.27
CA ALA A 48 -3.57 -13.64 32.63
C ALA A 48 -4.50 -13.41 31.43
N TYR A 49 -3.97 -13.38 30.20
CA TYR A 49 -4.72 -13.11 28.97
C TYR A 49 -4.42 -14.16 27.88
N PRO A 50 -4.54 -15.48 28.17
CA PRO A 50 -4.12 -16.53 27.25
C PRO A 50 -4.82 -16.45 25.88
N GLU A 51 -6.08 -16.01 25.85
CA GLU A 51 -6.86 -15.80 24.62
C GLU A 51 -6.26 -14.74 23.69
N LEU A 52 -5.54 -13.74 24.23
CA LEU A 52 -4.90 -12.70 23.44
C LEU A 52 -3.66 -13.23 22.69
N PHE A 53 -3.01 -14.25 23.25
CA PHE A 53 -1.75 -14.79 22.74
C PHE A 53 -1.93 -16.07 21.92
N GLY A 54 -3.00 -16.85 22.14
CA GLY A 54 -3.20 -18.12 21.44
C GLY A 54 -1.98 -19.04 21.60
N ASP A 55 -1.43 -19.52 20.49
CA ASP A 55 -0.21 -20.34 20.48
C ASP A 55 1.11 -19.53 20.58
N ALA A 56 1.06 -18.19 20.63
CA ALA A 56 2.22 -17.32 20.64
C ALA A 56 2.85 -17.20 22.05
N ASN A 57 3.51 -18.27 22.49
CA ASN A 57 4.12 -18.38 23.83
C ASN A 57 5.22 -17.36 24.15
N GLY A 58 5.78 -16.68 23.14
CA GLY A 58 6.80 -15.63 23.32
C GLY A 58 6.26 -14.20 23.24
N GLY A 59 4.97 -14.03 22.95
CA GLY A 59 4.38 -12.73 22.62
C GLY A 59 4.20 -12.49 21.12
N TYR A 60 3.65 -11.33 20.78
CA TYR A 60 3.37 -10.95 19.40
C TYR A 60 3.38 -9.42 19.22
N ALA A 61 3.42 -8.96 17.96
CA ALA A 61 3.30 -7.54 17.65
C ALA A 61 1.84 -7.13 17.52
N ALA A 62 1.32 -6.49 18.56
CA ALA A 62 -0.05 -5.99 18.65
C ALA A 62 -0.19 -4.66 17.88
N PRO A 63 -1.08 -4.59 16.86
CA PRO A 63 -1.29 -3.37 16.12
C PRO A 63 -2.14 -2.36 16.89
N ILE A 64 -1.74 -1.10 16.84
CA ILE A 64 -2.54 0.02 17.34
C ILE A 64 -3.27 0.60 16.13
N PHE A 65 -4.58 0.42 16.09
CA PHE A 65 -5.41 0.85 14.97
C PHE A 65 -6.76 1.41 15.39
N PHE A 66 -7.11 1.30 16.68
CA PHE A 66 -8.37 1.82 17.17
C PHE A 66 -8.34 3.34 17.19
N GLN A 67 -9.40 3.97 16.70
CA GLN A 67 -9.40 5.39 16.39
C GLN A 67 -9.16 6.26 17.64
N ASP A 68 -9.73 5.90 18.78
CA ASP A 68 -9.58 6.68 20.01
C ASP A 68 -8.16 6.59 20.58
N ASP A 69 -7.56 5.39 20.54
CA ASP A 69 -6.17 5.17 20.97
C ASP A 69 -5.21 5.97 20.07
N ILE A 70 -5.45 5.97 18.75
CA ILE A 70 -4.68 6.77 17.78
C ILE A 70 -4.87 8.27 17.99
N ALA A 71 -6.11 8.73 18.20
CA ALA A 71 -6.41 10.14 18.43
C ALA A 71 -5.68 10.67 19.67
N ARG A 72 -5.56 9.85 20.72
CA ARG A 72 -4.81 10.20 21.92
C ARG A 72 -3.31 10.36 21.64
N LEU A 73 -2.72 9.50 20.81
CA LEU A 73 -1.33 9.62 20.37
C LEU A 73 -1.10 10.84 19.48
N VAL A 74 -2.02 11.12 18.55
CA VAL A 74 -1.97 12.33 17.70
C VAL A 74 -2.05 13.60 18.54
N ALA A 75 -2.86 13.60 19.60
CA ALA A 75 -2.98 14.71 20.55
C ALA A 75 -1.74 14.91 21.44
N GLY A 76 -0.69 14.09 21.31
CA GLY A 76 0.57 14.25 22.04
C GLY A 76 0.57 13.62 23.44
N SER A 77 -0.14 12.51 23.61
CA SER A 77 -0.09 11.72 24.85
C SER A 77 1.33 11.27 25.23
N ASP A 78 1.63 11.29 26.53
CA ASP A 78 2.92 10.86 27.09
C ASP A 78 3.13 9.33 27.02
N ASP A 79 2.05 8.57 26.92
CA ASP A 79 2.06 7.11 26.89
C ASP A 79 1.15 6.53 25.80
N VAL A 80 1.40 5.27 25.46
CA VAL A 80 0.55 4.48 24.58
C VAL A 80 -0.48 3.75 25.42
N LEU A 81 -1.75 4.02 25.16
CA LEU A 81 -2.87 3.27 25.72
C LEU A 81 -3.45 2.36 24.64
N ILE A 82 -3.51 1.07 24.90
CA ILE A 82 -4.11 0.06 24.04
C ILE A 82 -5.40 -0.39 24.72
N THR A 83 -6.54 0.01 24.18
CA THR A 83 -7.87 -0.42 24.66
C THR A 83 -8.48 -1.47 23.73
N PHE A 84 -8.08 -1.44 22.46
CA PHE A 84 -8.55 -2.36 21.44
C PHE A 84 -7.43 -2.68 20.44
N THR A 85 -7.18 -3.97 20.25
CA THR A 85 -6.09 -4.49 19.39
C THR A 85 -6.60 -5.69 18.58
N LYS A 86 -5.69 -6.35 17.88
CA LYS A 86 -5.87 -7.71 17.39
C LYS A 86 -5.07 -8.68 18.25
N ASP A 87 -5.60 -9.87 18.47
CA ASP A 87 -4.88 -10.97 19.09
C ASP A 87 -3.81 -11.56 18.15
N ALA A 88 -3.11 -12.60 18.62
CA ALA A 88 -2.09 -13.30 17.83
C ALA A 88 -2.63 -13.89 16.51
N TYR A 89 -3.92 -14.24 16.44
CA TYR A 89 -4.60 -14.75 15.24
C TYR A 89 -5.20 -13.65 14.36
N GLN A 90 -4.92 -12.38 14.66
CA GLN A 90 -5.42 -11.21 13.95
C GLN A 90 -6.92 -10.94 14.13
N LEU A 91 -7.56 -11.57 15.13
CA LEU A 91 -8.95 -11.31 15.48
C LEU A 91 -9.06 -10.09 16.38
N PRO A 92 -10.09 -9.24 16.21
CA PRO A 92 -10.27 -8.07 17.07
C PRO A 92 -10.49 -8.47 18.54
N ALA A 93 -9.73 -7.85 19.44
CA ALA A 93 -9.77 -8.11 20.87
C ALA A 93 -9.86 -6.79 21.64
N ARG A 94 -10.87 -6.67 22.51
CA ARG A 94 -11.00 -5.56 23.44
C ARG A 94 -10.31 -5.91 24.75
N LEU A 95 -9.40 -5.06 25.20
CA LEU A 95 -8.68 -5.26 26.45
C LEU A 95 -9.56 -4.81 27.63
N PRO A 96 -9.49 -5.49 28.79
CA PRO A 96 -10.24 -5.08 29.97
C PRO A 96 -9.76 -3.70 30.44
N ALA A 97 -10.68 -2.91 31.02
CA ALA A 97 -10.36 -1.58 31.50
C ALA A 97 -9.25 -1.62 32.58
N PRO A 98 -8.27 -0.70 32.56
CA PRO A 98 -8.19 0.50 31.71
C PRO A 98 -7.57 0.27 30.31
N GLY A 99 -7.22 -0.95 29.94
CA GLY A 99 -6.37 -1.27 28.79
C GLY A 99 -4.90 -1.43 29.19
N PHE A 100 -4.03 -1.69 28.22
CA PHE A 100 -2.59 -1.80 28.46
C PHE A 100 -1.89 -0.48 28.21
N ARG A 101 -1.03 -0.07 29.15
CA ARG A 101 -0.15 1.10 28.99
C ARG A 101 1.26 0.67 28.61
N ARG A 102 1.86 1.38 27.68
CA ARG A 102 3.22 1.14 27.15
C ARG A 102 3.93 2.46 26.91
N SER A 103 5.27 2.41 26.89
CA SER A 103 6.07 3.59 26.57
C SER A 103 5.96 3.94 25.08
N LEU A 104 6.06 5.23 24.74
CA LEU A 104 6.15 5.69 23.35
C LEU A 104 7.36 5.09 22.62
N ASP A 105 8.45 4.83 23.36
CA ASP A 105 9.68 4.24 22.82
C ASP A 105 9.53 2.77 22.41
N GLU A 106 8.40 2.13 22.74
CA GLU A 106 8.07 0.76 22.32
C GLU A 106 7.33 0.72 20.97
N LEU A 107 6.88 1.87 20.46
CA LEU A 107 6.22 1.94 19.16
C LEU A 107 7.17 1.51 18.05
N ARG A 108 6.69 0.59 17.21
CA ARG A 108 7.40 0.15 16.02
C ARG A 108 6.55 0.35 14.78
N PHE A 109 7.17 0.87 13.73
CA PHE A 109 6.55 1.08 12.42
C PHE A 109 7.05 0.03 11.44
N PRO A 110 6.16 -0.79 10.84
CA PRO A 110 6.57 -1.76 9.85
C PRO A 110 7.19 -1.08 8.62
N LYS A 111 8.36 -1.54 8.20
CA LYS A 111 9.10 -1.03 7.03
C LYS A 111 8.23 -0.87 5.78
N LYS A 112 7.43 -1.91 5.49
CA LYS A 112 6.53 -1.95 4.33
C LYS A 112 5.53 -0.80 4.33
N ASP A 113 5.03 -0.39 5.49
CA ASP A 113 3.99 0.63 5.61
C ASP A 113 4.61 2.02 5.43
N LEU A 114 5.83 2.23 5.97
CA LEU A 114 6.62 3.44 5.73
C LEU A 114 7.00 3.61 4.26
N GLN A 115 7.47 2.53 3.61
CA GLN A 115 7.80 2.53 2.18
C GLN A 115 6.57 2.85 1.32
N ARG A 116 5.43 2.25 1.66
CA ARG A 116 4.13 2.52 1.02
C ARG A 116 3.75 4.00 1.14
N LEU A 117 3.86 4.58 2.34
CA LEU A 117 3.56 5.98 2.57
C LEU A 117 4.48 6.90 1.76
N ALA A 118 5.80 6.64 1.77
CA ALA A 118 6.74 7.43 0.99
C ALA A 118 6.44 7.36 -0.52
N GLY A 119 6.06 6.18 -1.04
CA GLY A 119 5.65 6.02 -2.44
C GLY A 119 4.41 6.87 -2.77
N LYS A 120 3.39 6.83 -1.92
CA LYS A 120 2.17 7.64 -2.05
C LYS A 120 2.49 9.15 -2.12
N LEU A 121 3.30 9.64 -1.19
CA LEU A 121 3.63 11.07 -1.10
C LEU A 121 4.49 11.57 -2.27
N LYS A 122 5.39 10.74 -2.80
CA LYS A 122 6.19 11.07 -4.00
C LYS A 122 5.30 11.23 -5.24
N HIS A 123 4.21 10.47 -5.31
CA HIS A 123 3.24 10.58 -6.40
C HIS A 123 2.39 11.85 -6.26
N GLU A 124 1.92 12.17 -5.05
CA GLU A 124 1.09 13.36 -4.77
C GLU A 124 1.85 14.68 -5.01
N ASN A 125 3.17 14.71 -4.78
CA ASN A 125 4.00 15.91 -4.97
C ASN A 125 4.51 16.13 -6.41
N ARG A 126 4.07 15.34 -7.39
CA ARG A 126 4.47 15.53 -8.79
C ARG A 126 3.64 16.68 -9.41
N PRO A 127 4.27 17.71 -10.02
CA PRO A 127 3.54 18.88 -10.50
C PRO A 127 2.53 18.52 -11.60
N THR A 128 1.26 18.82 -11.32
CA THR A 128 0.11 18.70 -12.24
C THR A 128 0.15 19.84 -13.27
N PRO A 129 0.01 19.59 -14.58
CA PRO A 129 -0.35 20.64 -15.54
C PRO A 129 -1.77 21.15 -15.25
N PRO A 130 -2.10 22.42 -15.58
CA PRO A 130 -3.34 23.06 -15.13
C PRO A 130 -4.59 22.34 -15.69
N GLN A 131 -5.48 21.93 -14.78
CA GLN A 131 -6.77 21.30 -15.06
C GLN A 131 -7.86 22.35 -15.29
N GLY A 132 -8.64 22.16 -16.35
CA GLY A 132 -9.95 22.78 -16.56
C GLY A 132 -11.07 21.77 -16.29
N GLU A 133 -12.08 22.24 -15.58
CA GLU A 133 -13.41 21.73 -15.18
C GLU A 133 -13.97 20.38 -15.63
N ALA A 134 -14.76 19.85 -14.68
CA ALA A 134 -15.94 18.98 -14.77
C ALA A 134 -15.75 17.48 -14.45
N ALA A 135 -16.50 17.07 -13.43
CA ALA A 135 -16.65 15.72 -12.94
C ALA A 135 -17.29 14.80 -13.99
N SER A 136 -16.62 13.69 -14.28
CA SER A 136 -17.22 12.48 -14.81
C SER A 136 -16.32 11.31 -14.42
N THR A 137 -16.93 10.26 -13.89
CA THR A 137 -16.38 8.94 -13.55
C THR A 137 -15.05 8.66 -14.26
N SER A 138 -13.93 8.94 -13.60
CA SER A 138 -12.63 8.94 -14.28
C SER A 138 -12.15 7.50 -14.43
N GLU A 139 -12.17 6.97 -15.65
CA GLU A 139 -11.13 6.03 -16.06
C GLU A 139 -9.79 6.71 -15.77
N SER A 140 -9.06 6.20 -14.78
CA SER A 140 -7.83 6.78 -14.27
C SER A 140 -6.91 7.15 -15.45
N GLN A 141 -6.73 8.45 -15.69
CA GLN A 141 -5.94 9.01 -16.80
C GLN A 141 -4.42 8.80 -16.64
N TYR A 142 -4.03 8.04 -15.62
CA TYR A 142 -2.66 7.69 -15.28
C TYR A 142 -2.45 6.22 -15.65
N GLY A 143 -1.29 5.83 -16.14
CA GLY A 143 -1.02 4.43 -16.50
C GLY A 143 0.45 4.11 -16.30
N ILE A 144 0.78 2.82 -16.34
CA ILE A 144 2.16 2.34 -16.28
C ILE A 144 2.77 2.27 -17.68
N GLY A 145 4.08 2.46 -17.78
CA GLY A 145 4.82 2.39 -19.03
C GLY A 145 5.13 0.96 -19.46
N LYS A 146 5.65 0.80 -20.68
CA LYS A 146 5.94 -0.53 -21.28
C LYS A 146 6.89 -1.37 -20.42
N ALA A 147 7.95 -0.75 -19.90
CA ALA A 147 8.92 -1.43 -19.05
C ALA A 147 8.27 -1.99 -17.78
N GLU A 148 7.42 -1.19 -17.13
CA GLU A 148 6.69 -1.59 -15.92
C GLU A 148 5.68 -2.71 -16.21
N VAL A 149 4.98 -2.63 -17.36
CA VAL A 149 4.09 -3.72 -17.82
C VAL A 149 4.87 -5.02 -17.99
N LEU A 150 6.02 -4.97 -18.66
CA LEU A 150 6.83 -6.16 -18.90
C LEU A 150 7.40 -6.72 -17.60
N THR A 151 7.88 -5.86 -16.70
CA THR A 151 8.35 -6.28 -15.38
C THR A 151 7.26 -6.97 -14.57
N ALA A 152 6.03 -6.44 -14.59
CA ALA A 152 4.95 -6.97 -13.77
C ALA A 152 4.25 -8.20 -14.37
N PHE A 153 4.07 -8.27 -15.69
CA PHE A 153 3.11 -9.22 -16.28
C PHE A 153 3.69 -10.19 -17.31
N SER A 154 4.89 -9.96 -17.84
CA SER A 154 5.46 -10.81 -18.91
C SER A 154 5.59 -12.28 -18.50
N ALA A 155 5.91 -12.56 -17.23
CA ALA A 155 6.10 -13.92 -16.72
C ALA A 155 4.80 -14.75 -16.65
N PHE A 156 3.63 -14.13 -16.78
CA PHE A 156 2.35 -14.81 -16.62
C PHE A 156 1.70 -15.22 -17.95
N VAL A 157 2.22 -14.74 -19.07
CA VAL A 157 1.63 -14.94 -20.40
C VAL A 157 2.58 -15.73 -21.29
N ARG A 158 2.02 -16.55 -22.19
CA ARG A 158 2.81 -17.33 -23.17
C ARG A 158 3.06 -16.59 -24.48
N LEU A 159 2.46 -15.42 -24.64
CA LEU A 159 2.63 -14.54 -25.81
C LEU A 159 3.81 -13.59 -25.60
N ASP A 160 4.38 -13.10 -26.70
CA ASP A 160 5.39 -12.05 -26.66
C ASP A 160 4.75 -10.70 -26.30
N LEU A 161 4.62 -10.44 -25.00
CA LEU A 161 3.98 -9.24 -24.49
C LEU A 161 4.69 -7.96 -24.95
N ALA A 162 6.01 -8.01 -25.16
CA ALA A 162 6.76 -6.86 -25.63
C ALA A 162 6.36 -6.49 -27.06
N ARG A 163 6.21 -7.50 -27.92
CA ARG A 163 5.74 -7.32 -29.30
C ARG A 163 4.28 -6.88 -29.35
N GLU A 164 3.39 -7.47 -28.55
CA GLU A 164 1.98 -7.07 -28.54
C GLU A 164 1.76 -5.64 -28.00
N LEU A 165 2.61 -5.16 -27.10
CA LEU A 165 2.60 -3.76 -26.68
C LEU A 165 3.06 -2.80 -27.79
N ASP A 166 3.88 -3.26 -28.75
CA ASP A 166 4.40 -2.45 -29.87
C ASP A 166 3.45 -2.36 -31.07
N THR A 167 2.60 -3.37 -31.28
CA THR A 167 1.69 -3.43 -32.45
C THR A 167 0.62 -2.33 -32.42
N ALA A 168 0.36 -1.73 -31.25
CA ALA A 168 -0.57 -0.62 -31.04
C ALA A 168 -2.04 -0.90 -31.41
N LEU A 169 -2.38 -2.14 -31.77
CA LEU A 169 -3.71 -2.69 -31.57
C LEU A 169 -3.74 -3.14 -30.11
N GLY A 170 -4.71 -2.66 -29.32
CA GLY A 170 -4.79 -3.03 -27.91
C GLY A 170 -4.73 -4.55 -27.75
N ILE A 171 -4.03 -5.02 -26.72
CA ILE A 171 -3.72 -6.44 -26.46
C ILE A 171 -4.99 -7.33 -26.46
N PHE A 172 -6.18 -6.73 -26.36
CA PHE A 172 -7.48 -7.39 -26.29
C PHE A 172 -8.42 -7.09 -27.47
N GLY A 173 -7.92 -6.56 -28.58
CA GLY A 173 -8.72 -6.27 -29.79
C GLY A 173 -9.36 -4.88 -29.83
N ASP A 174 -9.48 -4.20 -28.69
CA ASP A 174 -9.81 -2.77 -28.56
C ASP A 174 -8.76 -2.04 -27.71
N ASP A 175 -8.73 -0.70 -27.76
CA ASP A 175 -7.84 0.20 -26.99
C ASP A 175 -7.96 0.04 -25.44
N GLY A 176 -8.72 -0.94 -24.94
CA GLY A 176 -9.30 -0.99 -23.59
C GLY A 176 -8.34 -0.88 -22.40
N ALA A 177 -7.11 -1.39 -22.48
CA ALA A 177 -6.11 -1.20 -21.41
C ALA A 177 -5.20 0.00 -21.63
N ARG A 178 -5.24 0.65 -22.79
CA ARG A 178 -4.35 1.75 -23.15
C ARG A 178 -4.97 3.07 -22.72
N VAL A 179 -4.28 3.78 -21.83
CA VAL A 179 -4.68 5.12 -21.40
C VAL A 179 -3.92 6.13 -22.27
N LYS A 180 -4.62 7.11 -22.85
CA LYS A 180 -4.02 8.09 -23.77
C LYS A 180 -3.23 9.12 -22.98
N ALA A 181 -1.89 9.02 -22.98
CA ALA A 181 -1.03 10.04 -22.37
C ALA A 181 -1.00 11.39 -23.13
N SER A 182 -1.50 11.48 -24.37
CA SER A 182 -1.61 12.76 -25.10
C SER A 182 -2.65 12.73 -26.23
N ALA A 183 -3.21 13.90 -26.57
CA ALA A 183 -4.20 14.09 -27.63
C ALA A 183 -3.74 13.68 -29.05
N ARG A 184 -2.45 13.38 -29.25
CA ARG A 184 -1.93 12.78 -30.49
C ARG A 184 -1.56 11.33 -30.24
N LYS A 185 -2.02 10.43 -31.13
CA LYS A 185 -1.74 8.97 -31.18
C LYS A 185 -0.24 8.66 -31.38
N SER A 186 0.64 9.12 -30.50
CA SER A 186 2.07 8.79 -30.54
C SER A 186 2.30 7.42 -29.94
N LYS A 187 2.91 6.52 -30.71
CA LYS A 187 3.30 5.17 -30.27
C LYS A 187 4.43 5.20 -29.21
N ARG A 188 5.21 6.29 -29.14
CA ARG A 188 6.40 6.38 -28.28
C ARG A 188 6.11 6.61 -26.80
N ASN A 189 4.92 7.11 -26.44
CA ASN A 189 4.55 7.43 -25.05
C ASN A 189 3.22 6.76 -24.66
N ALA A 190 3.00 5.51 -25.09
CA ALA A 190 1.82 4.77 -24.65
C ALA A 190 1.96 4.40 -23.16
N VAL A 191 0.85 4.52 -22.43
CA VAL A 191 0.72 4.05 -21.05
C VAL A 191 -0.50 3.14 -20.96
N TRP A 192 -0.50 2.26 -19.97
CA TRP A 192 -1.53 1.24 -19.79
C TRP A 192 -2.12 1.29 -18.38
N ASN A 193 -3.44 1.14 -18.27
CA ASN A 193 -4.09 0.88 -17.01
C ASN A 193 -3.75 -0.56 -16.58
N PRO A 194 -3.01 -0.77 -15.48
CA PRO A 194 -2.57 -2.09 -15.07
C PRO A 194 -3.72 -2.99 -14.61
N VAL A 195 -4.81 -2.42 -14.06
CA VAL A 195 -6.00 -3.18 -13.62
C VAL A 195 -6.71 -3.75 -14.84
N THR A 196 -7.04 -2.91 -15.82
CA THR A 196 -7.67 -3.35 -17.06
C THR A 196 -6.79 -4.32 -17.83
N LEU A 197 -5.47 -4.10 -17.82
CA LEU A 197 -4.52 -5.03 -18.42
C LEU A 197 -4.56 -6.40 -17.73
N ALA A 198 -4.47 -6.44 -16.41
CA ALA A 198 -4.48 -7.69 -15.65
C ALA A 198 -5.80 -8.47 -15.81
N LEU A 199 -6.94 -7.77 -15.81
CA LEU A 199 -8.25 -8.39 -16.06
C LEU A 199 -8.33 -8.94 -17.49
N GLY A 200 -7.90 -8.18 -18.50
CA GLY A 200 -7.86 -8.69 -19.86
C GLY A 200 -6.93 -9.90 -20.03
N LEU A 201 -5.79 -9.93 -19.33
CA LEU A 201 -4.90 -11.10 -19.31
C LEU A 201 -5.58 -12.32 -18.68
N HIS A 202 -6.39 -12.11 -17.63
CA HIS A 202 -7.20 -13.17 -17.04
C HIS A 202 -8.26 -13.68 -18.02
N ASP A 203 -8.99 -12.78 -18.67
CA ASP A 203 -10.15 -13.13 -19.49
C ASP A 203 -9.76 -13.75 -20.84
N VAL A 204 -8.80 -13.14 -21.54
CA VAL A 204 -8.39 -13.55 -22.89
C VAL A 204 -7.34 -14.64 -22.86
N TYR A 205 -6.35 -14.52 -21.97
CA TYR A 205 -5.20 -15.43 -21.92
C TYR A 205 -5.24 -16.41 -20.75
N ARG A 206 -6.35 -16.44 -19.99
CA ARG A 206 -6.60 -17.38 -18.89
C ARG A 206 -5.52 -17.37 -17.81
N VAL A 207 -4.85 -16.23 -17.62
CA VAL A 207 -3.89 -16.06 -16.53
C VAL A 207 -4.63 -16.18 -15.18
N PRO A 208 -4.20 -17.04 -14.25
CA PRO A 208 -4.90 -17.17 -12.97
C PRO A 208 -4.85 -15.87 -12.14
N LEU A 209 -5.94 -15.55 -11.43
CA LEU A 209 -6.05 -14.33 -10.62
C LEU A 209 -5.06 -14.29 -9.44
N GLY A 210 -4.68 -15.45 -8.88
CA GLY A 210 -3.75 -15.51 -7.74
C GLY A 210 -2.37 -14.90 -8.02
N PRO A 211 -1.66 -15.31 -9.09
CA PRO A 211 -0.46 -14.64 -9.58
C PRO A 211 -0.63 -13.15 -9.87
N LEU A 212 -1.73 -12.75 -10.53
CA LEU A 212 -2.00 -11.33 -10.82
C LEU A 212 -2.17 -10.52 -9.53
N LYS A 213 -2.94 -11.02 -8.57
CA LYS A 213 -3.12 -10.41 -7.24
C LYS A 213 -1.78 -10.26 -6.50
N ARG A 214 -0.86 -11.21 -6.65
CA ARG A 214 0.49 -11.09 -6.08
C ARG A 214 1.33 -10.03 -6.79
N ALA A 215 1.18 -9.86 -8.10
CA ALA A 215 1.92 -8.83 -8.85
C ALA A 215 1.61 -7.41 -8.34
N PHE A 216 0.34 -7.10 -8.07
CA PHE A 216 -0.07 -5.80 -7.48
C PHE A 216 0.53 -5.55 -6.09
N LYS A 217 0.94 -6.62 -5.37
CA LYS A 217 1.58 -6.52 -4.05
C LYS A 217 3.11 -6.63 -4.10
N ALA A 218 3.67 -7.03 -5.24
CA ALA A 218 5.11 -7.28 -5.40
C ALA A 218 5.85 -6.12 -6.09
N HIS A 219 5.14 -5.23 -6.78
CA HIS A 219 5.73 -4.15 -7.55
C HIS A 219 5.28 -2.79 -7.03
N ASP A 220 6.24 -1.96 -6.60
CA ASP A 220 5.95 -0.67 -5.98
C ASP A 220 5.14 0.28 -6.87
N PHE A 221 5.34 0.22 -8.20
CA PHE A 221 4.60 1.02 -9.17
C PHE A 221 3.14 0.59 -9.36
N LEU A 222 2.74 -0.59 -8.85
CA LEU A 222 1.36 -1.07 -8.88
C LEU A 222 0.57 -0.75 -7.60
N TYR A 223 1.21 -0.29 -6.53
CA TYR A 223 0.51 -0.07 -5.25
C TYR A 223 -0.63 0.94 -5.34
N ALA A 224 -0.48 2.00 -6.15
CA ALA A 224 -1.54 2.98 -6.37
C ALA A 224 -2.82 2.35 -6.96
N TRP A 225 -2.68 1.18 -7.58
CA TRP A 225 -3.73 0.46 -8.27
C TRP A 225 -4.26 -0.75 -7.47
N GLU A 226 -3.70 -1.01 -6.28
CA GLU A 226 -4.10 -2.15 -5.44
C GLU A 226 -5.57 -2.05 -5.04
N ASN A 227 -6.03 -0.86 -4.63
CA ASN A 227 -7.43 -0.64 -4.28
C ASN A 227 -8.36 -0.79 -5.49
N ASP A 228 -7.97 -0.24 -6.65
CA ASP A 228 -8.76 -0.37 -7.89
C ASP A 228 -8.84 -1.84 -8.34
N TRP A 229 -7.76 -2.61 -8.16
CA TRP A 229 -7.73 -4.04 -8.40
C TRP A 229 -8.62 -4.82 -7.43
N GLU A 230 -8.53 -4.55 -6.13
CA GLU A 230 -9.34 -5.22 -5.11
C GLU A 230 -10.84 -4.91 -5.28
N GLU A 231 -11.18 -3.66 -5.63
CA GLU A 231 -12.55 -3.27 -5.95
C GLU A 231 -13.05 -3.97 -7.22
N SER A 232 -12.21 -4.07 -8.26
CA SER A 232 -12.57 -4.79 -9.49
C SER A 232 -12.84 -6.28 -9.22
N LEU A 233 -12.02 -6.93 -8.37
CA LEU A 233 -12.27 -8.32 -7.95
C LEU A 233 -13.58 -8.46 -7.17
N ARG A 234 -13.87 -7.51 -6.27
CA ARG A 234 -15.12 -7.48 -5.50
C ARG A 234 -16.34 -7.38 -6.42
N LEU A 235 -16.30 -6.51 -7.43
CA LEU A 235 -17.36 -6.35 -8.43
C LEU A 235 -17.57 -7.62 -9.27
N LEU A 236 -16.50 -8.39 -9.51
CA LEU A 236 -16.55 -9.68 -10.22
C LEU A 236 -16.94 -10.86 -9.31
N GLY A 237 -17.18 -10.63 -8.02
CA GLY A 237 -17.50 -11.68 -7.04
C GLY A 237 -16.34 -12.64 -6.78
N LYS A 238 -15.09 -12.15 -6.85
CA LYS A 238 -13.84 -12.93 -6.71
C LYS A 238 -13.05 -12.57 -5.46
#